data_AF-A0A1H2YDM2-F1
#
_entry.id   AF-A0A1H2YDM2-F1
#
_cell.length_a   1.000
_cell.length_b   1.000
_cell.length_c   1.000
_cell.angle_alpha   90.00
_cell.angle_beta   90.00
_cell.angle_gamma   90.00
#
_symmetry.space_group_name_H-M   'P 1'
#
loop_
_entity.id
_entity.type
_entity.pdbx_description
1 polymer ?
#
loop_
_entity_poly.entity_id
_entity_poly.type
_entity_poly.pdbx_seq_one_letter_code
_entity_poly.pdbx_strand_id
1 'polypeptide(L)' 'MTDYLTYAWRPVTRGRHAFPITATKTPAGVPVVAFCGARADAGELHDRSEVDWIREDTCMRCWHVLAARP' A
#
# COMPACT_ATOMS: atom_id res chain seq x y z
N MET A 1 8.81 -5.17 -16.26
CA MET A 1 9.50 -3.89 -15.97
C MET A 1 9.06 -3.39 -14.60
N THR A 2 9.65 -3.92 -13.52
CA THR A 2 9.21 -3.60 -12.14
C THR A 2 10.38 -3.28 -11.22
N ASP A 3 11.62 -3.32 -11.73
CA ASP A 3 12.84 -3.29 -10.90
C ASP A 3 13.24 -1.90 -10.37
N TYR A 4 12.45 -0.87 -10.66
CA TYR A 4 12.67 0.49 -10.16
C TYR A 4 11.67 0.94 -9.09
N LEU A 5 10.53 0.24 -8.95
CA LEU A 5 9.52 0.62 -7.97
C LEU A 5 9.88 0.00 -6.62
N THR A 6 10.23 0.83 -5.64
CA THR A 6 10.52 0.36 -4.27
C THR A 6 9.27 0.26 -3.41
N TYR A 7 8.16 0.89 -3.83
CA TYR A 7 6.87 0.88 -3.13
C TYR A 7 5.68 0.99 -4.09
N ALA A 8 4.50 0.64 -3.57
CA ALA A 8 3.21 0.87 -4.22
C ALA A 8 2.23 1.47 -3.21
N TRP A 9 1.48 2.48 -3.64
CA TRP A 9 0.28 2.92 -2.91
C TRP A 9 -0.87 1.99 -3.22
N ARG A 10 -1.69 1.63 -2.23
CA ARG A 10 -2.90 0.82 -2.42
C ARG A 10 -4.01 1.29 -1.48
N PRO A 11 -5.24 1.47 -1.98
CA PRO A 11 -6.40 1.63 -1.12
C PRO A 11 -6.66 0.28 -0.47
N VAL A 12 -6.66 0.26 0.85
CA VAL A 12 -7.03 -0.88 1.68
C VAL A 12 -8.12 -0.41 2.63
N THR A 13 -8.69 -1.31 3.41
CA THR A 13 -9.65 -0.94 4.43
C THR A 13 -9.06 0.16 5.34
N ARG A 14 -9.69 1.34 5.38
CA ARG A 14 -9.30 2.55 6.14
C ARG A 14 -8.22 3.45 5.52
N GLY A 15 -8.10 3.45 4.20
CA GLY A 15 -7.38 4.49 3.49
C GLY A 15 -6.37 3.97 2.46
N ARG A 16 -5.75 4.90 1.76
CA ARG A 16 -4.69 4.63 0.80
C ARG A 16 -3.33 4.70 1.48
N HIS A 17 -2.68 3.54 1.59
CA HIS A 17 -1.39 3.38 2.26
C HIS A 17 -0.29 2.98 1.29
N ALA A 18 0.96 3.27 1.66
CA ALA A 18 2.13 2.84 0.89
C ALA A 18 2.74 1.58 1.50
N PHE A 19 2.96 0.59 0.65
CA PHE A 19 3.56 -0.70 0.99
C PHE A 19 4.86 -0.92 0.22
N PRO A 20 5.81 -1.70 0.74
CA PRO A 20 6.94 -2.18 -0.05
C PRO A 20 6.46 -2.90 -1.31
N ILE A 21 7.17 -2.77 -2.43
CA ILE A 21 6.75 -3.42 -3.69
C ILE A 21 6.67 -4.95 -3.55
N THR A 22 7.44 -5.53 -2.63
CA THR A 22 7.42 -6.97 -2.35
C THR A 22 6.10 -7.44 -1.74
N ALA A 23 5.35 -6.56 -1.07
CA ALA A 23 4.04 -6.88 -0.52
C ALA A 23 3.02 -7.24 -1.59
N THR A 24 3.13 -6.70 -2.81
CA THR A 24 2.24 -7.03 -3.93
C THR A 24 2.55 -8.40 -4.55
N LYS A 25 3.52 -9.13 -4.02
CA LYS A 25 3.84 -10.51 -4.42
C LYS A 25 3.46 -11.51 -3.33
N THR A 26 3.00 -11.01 -2.19
CA THR A 26 2.58 -11.84 -1.06
C THR A 26 1.22 -12.49 -1.37
N PRO A 27 1.02 -13.79 -1.10
CA PRO A 27 -0.26 -14.44 -1.31
C PRO A 27 -1.38 -13.85 -0.43
N ALA A 28 -2.61 -13.81 -0.94
CA ALA A 28 -3.79 -13.46 -0.16
C ALA A 28 -3.93 -14.34 1.10
N GLY A 29 -4.51 -13.80 2.17
CA GLY A 29 -4.57 -14.47 3.47
C GLY A 29 -3.34 -14.23 4.35
N VAL A 30 -2.28 -13.61 3.82
CA VAL A 30 -1.06 -13.27 4.56
C VAL A 30 -1.06 -11.78 4.87
N PRO A 31 -0.86 -11.37 6.13
CA PRO A 31 -0.82 -9.97 6.50
C PRO A 31 0.45 -9.28 5.97
N VAL A 32 0.27 -8.08 5.42
CA VAL A 32 1.35 -7.19 4.96
C VAL A 32 1.30 -5.87 5.70
N VAL A 33 2.43 -5.17 5.79
CA VAL A 33 2.59 -3.97 6.63
C VAL A 33 2.94 -2.77 5.76
N ALA A 34 2.14 -1.71 5.87
CA ALA A 34 2.41 -0.41 5.26
C ALA A 34 3.54 0.33 5.99
N PHE A 35 4.13 1.35 5.36
CA PHE A 35 5.20 2.13 5.99
C PHE A 35 4.77 2.89 7.25
N CYS A 36 3.47 3.18 7.41
CA CYS A 36 2.94 3.75 8.65
C CYS A 36 2.69 2.72 9.77
N GLY A 37 2.90 1.42 9.51
CA GLY A 37 2.64 0.31 10.45
C GLY A 37 1.24 -0.31 10.32
N ALA A 38 0.35 0.25 9.50
CA ALA A 38 -0.97 -0.34 9.24
C ALA A 38 -0.82 -1.74 8.62
N ARG A 39 -1.67 -2.68 9.05
CA ARG A 39 -1.73 -4.06 8.52
C ARG A 39 -2.95 -4.21 7.63
N ALA A 40 -2.76 -4.89 6.51
CA ALA A 40 -3.83 -5.28 5.60
C ALA A 40 -3.60 -6.73 5.15
N ASP A 41 -4.65 -7.39 4.68
CA ASP A 41 -4.46 -8.64 3.95
C ASP A 41 -3.75 -8.36 2.63
N ALA A 42 -2.81 -9.20 2.21
CA ALA A 42 -2.14 -9.03 0.91
C ALA A 42 -3.14 -9.02 -0.26
N GLY A 43 -4.25 -9.73 -0.15
CA GLY A 43 -5.34 -9.70 -1.14
C GLY A 43 -5.95 -8.32 -1.31
N GLU A 44 -5.96 -7.47 -0.27
CA GLU A 44 -6.46 -6.08 -0.40
C GLU A 44 -5.54 -5.20 -1.26
N LEU A 45 -4.29 -5.60 -1.51
CA LEU A 45 -3.39 -4.86 -2.42
C LEU A 45 -3.72 -5.06 -3.90
N HIS A 46 -4.65 -5.96 -4.20
CA HIS A 46 -5.06 -6.36 -5.54
C HIS A 46 -6.55 -6.06 -5.77
N ASP A 47 -6.95 -6.01 -7.05
CA ASP A 47 -8.34 -5.97 -7.49
C ASP A 47 -9.20 -4.84 -6.88
N ARG A 48 -8.57 -3.71 -6.54
CA ARG A 48 -9.26 -2.51 -6.06
C ARG A 48 -9.91 -1.75 -7.20
N SER A 49 -11.16 -1.34 -6.99
CA SER A 49 -11.93 -0.57 -7.96
C SER A 49 -11.39 0.86 -8.09
N GLU A 50 -11.61 1.49 -9.24
CA GLU A 50 -11.28 2.92 -9.44
C GLU A 50 -11.92 3.81 -8.37
N VAL A 51 -13.13 3.45 -7.93
CA VAL A 51 -13.86 4.16 -6.87
C VAL A 51 -13.09 4.11 -5.54
N ASP A 52 -12.47 2.99 -5.19
CA ASP A 52 -11.63 2.90 -3.98
C ASP A 52 -10.45 3.85 -4.05
N TRP A 53 -9.84 3.98 -5.24
CA TRP A 53 -8.69 4.86 -5.45
C TRP A 53 -9.03 6.34 -5.33
N ILE A 54 -10.28 6.71 -5.65
CA ILE A 54 -10.80 8.06 -5.56
C ILE A 54 -11.27 8.39 -4.13
N ARG A 55 -11.95 7.45 -3.47
CA ARG A 55 -12.62 7.71 -2.19
C ARG A 55 -11.73 7.57 -0.97
N GLU A 56 -10.71 6.71 -1.03
CA GLU A 56 -9.87 6.44 0.13
C GLU A 56 -8.84 7.56 0.35
N ASP A 57 -8.90 8.15 1.54
CA ASP A 57 -7.97 9.19 1.96
C ASP A 57 -6.52 8.70 1.94
N THR A 58 -5.61 9.56 1.48
CA THR A 58 -4.19 9.22 1.48
C THR A 58 -3.59 9.32 2.87
N CYS A 59 -2.94 8.25 3.32
CA CYS A 59 -2.27 8.23 4.60
C CYS A 59 -1.04 9.17 4.61
N MET A 60 -1.17 10.32 5.28
CA MET A 60 -0.07 11.29 5.39
C MET A 60 1.14 10.77 6.17
N ARG A 61 0.96 9.79 7.07
CA ARG A 61 2.11 9.14 7.75
C ARG A 61 2.96 8.34 6.78
N CYS A 62 2.34 7.57 5.86
CA CYS A 62 3.06 6.89 4.79
C CYS A 62 3.79 7.90 3.89
N TRP A 63 3.14 9.03 3.58
CA TRP A 63 3.73 10.09 2.77
C TRP A 63 4.99 10.66 3.42
N HIS A 64 4.92 11.04 4.71
CA HIS A 64 6.08 11.56 5.44
C HIS A 64 7.23 10.55 5.53
N VAL A 65 6.95 9.27 5.78
CA VAL A 65 7.99 8.23 5.80
C VAL A 65 8.68 8.11 4.45
N LEU A 66 7.93 8.16 3.35
CA LEU A 66 8.50 8.11 2.01
C LEU A 66 9.29 9.37 1.67
N ALA A 67 8.78 10.56 2.02
CA ALA A 67 9.44 11.84 1.76
C ALA A 67 10.76 12.01 2.55
N ALA A 68 10.89 11.32 3.69
CA ALA A 68 12.11 11.32 4.50
C ALA A 68 13.15 10.28 4.06
N ARG A 69 12.87 9.47 3.02
CA ARG A 69 13.85 8.51 2.49
C ARG A 69 14.90 9.24 1.64
N PRO A 70 16.19 8.86 1.77
CA PRO A 70 17.26 9.39 0.93
C PRO A 70 17.09 8.98 -0.54
#